data_AF-A0A375GPW2-F1
#
_entry.id   AF-A0A375GPW2-F1
#
_cell.length_a   1.000
_cell.length_b   1.000
_cell.length_c   1.000
_cell.angle_alpha   90.00
_cell.angle_beta   90.00
_cell.angle_gamma   90.00
#
_symmetry.space_group_name_H-M   'P 1'
#
loop_
_entity.id
_entity.type
_entity.pdbx_description
1 polymer ?
#
loop_
_entity_poly.entity_id
_entity_poly.type
_entity_poly.pdbx_seq_one_letter_code
_entity_poly.pdbx_strand_id
1 'polypeptide(L)' 'MQQKARQNQEIVPAAIPAECLESLDRIKAGLGSVLSLLEVESERSEACHGVHCLLAMIKVQLDQMAERLCPAE' A
#
# COMPACT_ATOMS: atom_id res chain seq x y z
N MET A 1 37.87 4.19 35.02
CA MET A 1 36.53 4.80 34.85
C MET A 1 36.58 5.81 33.72
N GLN A 2 35.82 5.59 32.64
CA GLN A 2 34.94 6.59 32.01
C GLN A 2 34.34 5.97 30.75
N GLN A 3 33.16 5.38 30.96
CA GLN A 3 32.26 4.86 29.95
C GLN A 3 31.50 6.06 29.38
N LYS A 4 31.91 6.55 28.20
CA LYS A 4 31.17 7.61 27.50
C LYS A 4 30.30 6.96 26.43
N ALA A 5 29.02 6.85 26.80
CA ALA A 5 27.84 6.45 26.07
C ALA A 5 28.00 6.23 24.56
N ARG A 6 27.74 4.99 24.13
CA ARG A 6 27.24 4.69 22.79
C ARG A 6 25.95 5.51 22.62
N GLN A 7 26.01 6.57 21.82
CA GLN A 7 24.81 7.25 21.35
C GLN A 7 24.01 6.23 20.53
N ASN A 8 22.97 5.66 21.15
CA ASN A 8 21.89 5.04 20.40
C ASN A 8 21.30 6.13 19.50
N GLN A 9 21.69 6.13 18.23
CA GLN A 9 20.92 6.79 17.19
C GLN A 9 19.59 6.04 17.12
N GLU A 10 18.61 6.49 17.90
CA GLU A 10 17.21 6.23 17.58
C GLU A 10 17.00 6.83 16.20
N ILE A 11 16.92 5.95 15.20
CA ILE A 11 16.45 6.28 13.87
C ILE A 11 14.98 6.64 14.06
N VAL A 12 14.71 7.92 14.32
CA VAL A 12 13.36 8.46 14.24
C VAL A 12 12.85 8.12 12.85
N PRO A 13 11.76 7.34 12.70
CA PRO A 13 11.22 7.08 11.38
C PRO A 13 10.83 8.43 10.80
N ALA A 14 11.47 8.83 9.70
CA ALA A 14 11.12 10.05 9.01
C ALA A 14 9.62 10.00 8.71
N ALA A 15 8.88 11.01 9.15
CA ALA A 15 7.46 11.13 8.85
C ALA A 15 7.27 11.03 7.33
N ILE A 16 6.31 10.23 6.88
CA ILE A 16 6.05 10.06 5.45
C ILE A 16 5.56 11.39 4.89
N PRO A 17 6.17 11.92 3.81
CA PRO A 17 5.74 13.19 3.23
C PRO A 17 4.27 13.13 2.80
N ALA A 18 3.52 14.22 3.02
CA ALA A 18 2.10 14.29 2.68
C ALA A 18 1.84 14.02 1.19
N GLU A 19 2.76 14.43 0.29
CA GLU A 19 2.62 14.17 -1.15
C GLU A 19 2.71 12.68 -1.47
N CYS A 20 3.48 11.91 -0.68
CA CYS A 20 3.55 10.46 -0.81
C CYS A 20 2.22 9.79 -0.40
N LEU A 21 1.54 10.34 0.61
CA LEU A 21 0.24 9.83 1.07
C LEU A 21 -0.86 10.09 0.05
N GLU A 22 -0.94 11.31 -0.48
CA GLU A 22 -1.86 11.63 -1.55
C GLU A 22 -1.61 10.76 -2.79
N SER A 23 -0.34 10.54 -3.14
CA SER A 23 0.02 9.66 -4.27
C SER A 23 -0.44 8.23 -4.02
N LEU A 24 -0.25 7.72 -2.80
CA LEU A 24 -0.68 6.38 -2.40
C LEU A 24 -2.21 6.24 -2.48
N ASP A 25 -2.97 7.22 -2.00
CA ASP A 25 -4.43 7.19 -2.07
C ASP A 25 -4.94 7.24 -3.52
N ARG A 26 -4.31 8.04 -4.38
CA ARG A 26 -4.61 8.05 -5.82
C ARG A 26 -4.35 6.69 -6.47
N ILE A 27 -3.23 6.04 -6.12
CA ILE A 27 -2.91 4.70 -6.62
C ILE A 27 -3.93 3.68 -6.13
N LYS A 28 -4.29 3.70 -4.84
CA LYS A 28 -5.30 2.80 -4.25
C LYS A 28 -6.66 2.95 -4.94
N ALA A 29 -7.09 4.18 -5.21
CA ALA A 29 -8.32 4.47 -5.93
C ALA A 29 -8.26 3.99 -7.39
N GLY A 30 -7.15 4.28 -8.09
CA GLY A 30 -6.93 3.83 -9.47
C GLY A 30 -6.96 2.30 -9.60
N LEU A 31 -6.31 1.58 -8.69
CA LEU A 31 -6.36 0.11 -8.63
C LEU A 31 -7.77 -0.41 -8.35
N GLY A 32 -8.55 0.28 -7.51
CA GLY A 32 -9.97 -0.02 -7.32
C GLY A 32 -10.76 0.04 -8.63
N SER A 33 -10.58 1.12 -9.41
CA SER A 33 -11.22 1.26 -10.72
C SER A 33 -10.79 0.19 -11.71
N VAL A 34 -9.50 -0.18 -11.75
CA VAL A 34 -9.00 -1.25 -12.62
C VAL A 34 -9.63 -2.60 -12.24
N LEU A 35 -9.77 -2.88 -10.94
CA LEU A 35 -10.45 -4.09 -10.49
C LEU A 35 -11.91 -4.14 -10.92
N SER A 36 -12.65 -3.04 -10.76
CA SER A 36 -14.05 -2.98 -11.24
C SER A 36 -14.17 -3.21 -12.75
N LEU A 37 -13.22 -2.73 -13.56
CA LEU A 37 -13.21 -3.01 -15.00
C LEU A 37 -12.89 -4.48 -15.29
N LEU A 38 -11.93 -5.06 -14.58
CA LEU A 38 -11.57 -6.47 -14.72
C LEU A 38 -12.67 -7.41 -14.25
N GLU A 39 -13.45 -7.03 -13.24
CA GLU A 39 -14.61 -7.79 -12.76
C GLU A 39 -15.62 -7.99 -13.88
N VAL A 40 -15.95 -6.94 -14.63
CA VAL A 40 -16.86 -7.00 -15.80
C VAL A 40 -16.31 -7.93 -16.90
N GLU A 41 -15.01 -7.88 -17.18
CA GLU A 41 -14.40 -8.73 -18.20
C GLU A 41 -14.11 -10.17 -17.71
N SER A 42 -14.10 -10.40 -16.39
CA SER A 42 -13.80 -11.71 -15.80
C SER A 42 -14.86 -12.76 -16.12
N GLU A 43 -16.12 -12.35 -16.27
CA GLU A 43 -17.22 -13.22 -16.67
C GLU A 43 -17.04 -13.80 -18.08
N ARG A 44 -16.22 -13.13 -18.90
CA ARG A 44 -16.04 -13.41 -20.33
C ARG A 44 -14.71 -14.10 -20.64
N SER A 45 -13.79 -14.15 -19.67
CA SER A 45 -12.43 -14.63 -19.87
C SER A 45 -11.83 -15.14 -18.56
N GLU A 46 -11.45 -16.42 -18.54
CA GLU A 46 -10.75 -17.05 -17.42
C GLU A 46 -9.41 -16.36 -17.13
N ALA A 47 -8.72 -15.87 -18.17
CA ALA A 47 -7.50 -15.09 -18.00
C ALA A 47 -7.78 -13.76 -17.27
N CYS A 48 -8.86 -13.06 -17.63
CA CYS A 48 -9.27 -11.83 -16.93
C CYS A 48 -9.68 -12.12 -15.48
N HIS A 49 -10.36 -13.24 -15.23
CA HIS A 49 -10.69 -13.70 -13.89
C HIS A 49 -9.43 -13.97 -13.05
N GLY A 50 -8.45 -14.68 -13.60
CA GLY A 50 -7.17 -14.92 -12.93
C GLY A 50 -6.43 -13.62 -12.59
N VAL A 51 -6.37 -12.68 -13.54
CA VAL A 51 -5.76 -11.35 -13.33
C VAL A 51 -6.52 -10.55 -12.27
N HIS A 52 -7.86 -10.56 -12.30
CA HIS A 52 -8.69 -9.91 -11.29
C HIS A 52 -8.37 -10.42 -9.89
N CYS A 53 -8.35 -11.74 -9.70
CA CYS A 53 -8.06 -12.37 -8.41
C CYS A 53 -6.66 -12.00 -7.88
N LEU A 54 -5.64 -12.06 -8.75
CA LEU A 54 -4.27 -11.68 -8.36
C LEU A 54 -4.17 -10.20 -8.00
N LEU A 55 -4.80 -9.32 -8.79
CA LEU A 55 -4.76 -7.89 -8.53
C LEU A 55 -5.54 -7.51 -7.26
N ALA A 56 -6.65 -8.21 -6.98
CA ALA A 56 -7.43 -8.01 -5.76
C ALA A 56 -6.60 -8.34 -4.52
N MET A 57 -5.84 -9.45 -4.55
CA MET A 57 -4.90 -9.80 -3.48
C MET A 57 -3.83 -8.71 -3.28
N ILE A 58 -3.23 -8.22 -4.37
CA ILE A 58 -2.22 -7.15 -4.30
C ILE A 58 -2.82 -5.87 -3.72
N LYS A 59 -4.05 -5.51 -4.12
CA LYS A 59 -4.74 -4.34 -3.58
C LYS A 59 -4.96 -4.46 -2.07
N VAL A 60 -5.41 -5.62 -1.58
CA VAL A 60 -5.57 -5.85 -0.13
C VAL A 60 -4.25 -5.67 0.61
N GLN A 61 -3.15 -6.21 0.07
CA GLN A 61 -1.82 -6.05 0.67
C GLN A 61 -1.39 -4.57 0.68
N LEU A 62 -1.64 -3.84 -0.41
CA LEU A 62 -1.35 -2.41 -0.50
C LEU A 62 -2.16 -1.60 0.51
N ASP A 63 -3.47 -1.86 0.61
CA ASP A 63 -4.36 -1.16 1.53
C ASP A 63 -3.92 -1.40 3.00
N GLN A 64 -3.59 -2.64 3.35
CA GLN A 64 -3.04 -2.98 4.68
C GLN A 64 -1.68 -2.31 4.95
N MET A 65 -0.80 -2.24 3.94
CA MET A 65 0.48 -1.54 4.09
C MET A 65 0.26 -0.04 4.28
N ALA A 66 -0.66 0.57 3.52
CA ALA A 66 -1.01 1.97 3.65
C ALA A 66 -1.54 2.30 5.06
N GLU A 67 -2.43 1.46 5.61
CA GLU A 67 -2.94 1.61 6.98
C GLU A 67 -1.84 1.50 8.04
N ARG A 68 -0.83 0.64 7.84
CA ARG A 68 0.31 0.53 8.77
C ARG A 68 1.25 1.73 8.70
N LEU A 69 1.40 2.30 7.52
CA LEU A 69 2.24 3.47 7.26
C LEU A 69 1.56 4.75 7.76
N CYS A 70 0.23 4.80 7.71
CA CYS A 70 -0.60 5.92 8.13
C CYS A 70 -1.84 5.40 8.87
N PRO A 71 -1.68 5.02 10.15
CA PRO A 71 -2.84 4.69 10.97
C PRO A 71 -3.72 5.94 11.05
N ALA A 72 -5.01 5.79 10.71
CA ALA A 72 -5.98 6.85 10.95
C ALA A 72 -5.96 7.17 12.46
N GLU A 73 -5.78 8.46 12.80
CA GLU A 73 -5.79 8.96 14.18
C GLU A 73 -7.11 8.65 14.91
#